data_AF-A0A084SQP6-F1
#
_entry.id   AF-A0A084SQP6-F1
#
_cell.length_a   1.000
_cell.length_b   1.000
_cell.length_c   1.000
_cell.angle_alpha   90.00
_cell.angle_beta   90.00
_cell.angle_gamma   90.00
#
_symmetry.space_group_name_H-M   'P 1'
#
loop_
_entity.id
_entity.type
_entity.pdbx_description
1 polymer ?
#
loop_
_entity_poly.entity_id
_entity_poly.type
_entity_poly.pdbx_seq_one_letter_code
_entity_poly.pdbx_strand_id
1 'polypeptide(L)'
;MRLTTVTMMASEAAAPPANKGFRALTHHVTELFTHFLPKGYTLDGSGRVTATCGPRGSEPQYMRALGTSNFFAENFDFKKFYGSRGETRDQMTLETLRDSLSSIARMHGDNPAVVEPIVEAARKVSDSGFQLMLPVKKLSKTCRERKFRIQVSRCLNRDSGEAWLAELFDPAGSKRDEKWVTDRTGSLDMREHFREAQFEGGTYKVFDRFDKVIFEWRTPEG
;
A
#
# COMPACT_ATOMS: atom_id res chain seq x y z
N MET A 1 -11.88 5.26 16.43
CA MET A 1 -10.46 5.00 16.09
C MET A 1 -10.15 5.66 14.75
N ARG A 2 -8.89 6.02 14.50
CA ARG A 2 -8.45 6.53 13.19
C ARG A 2 -8.27 5.36 12.22
N LEU A 3 -8.69 5.52 10.98
CA LEU A 3 -8.51 4.53 9.93
C LEU A 3 -7.02 4.46 9.54
N THR A 4 -6.41 3.30 9.69
CA THR A 4 -4.99 3.06 9.37
C THR A 4 -4.80 2.02 8.27
N THR A 5 -5.83 1.23 7.98
CA THR A 5 -5.73 0.11 7.05
C THR A 5 -7.04 -0.05 6.30
N VAL A 6 -6.93 -0.03 4.97
CA VAL A 6 -8.00 -0.41 4.06
C VAL A 6 -7.52 -1.64 3.29
N THR A 7 -8.34 -2.67 3.16
CA THR A 7 -8.00 -3.87 2.38
C THR A 7 -9.15 -4.27 1.48
N MET A 8 -8.82 -4.97 0.38
CA MET A 8 -9.80 -5.67 -0.44
C MET A 8 -9.54 -7.17 -0.40
N MET A 9 -10.61 -7.93 -0.31
CA MET A 9 -10.58 -9.39 -0.32
C MET A 9 -11.72 -9.92 -1.17
N ALA A 10 -11.56 -11.12 -1.73
CA ALA A 10 -12.67 -11.81 -2.35
C ALA A 10 -13.46 -12.53 -1.25
N SER A 11 -14.79 -12.52 -1.35
CA SER A 11 -15.65 -13.40 -0.55
C SER A 11 -15.34 -14.86 -0.84
N GLU A 12 -15.56 -15.72 0.14
CA GLU A 12 -15.35 -17.17 -0.02
C GLU A 12 -16.23 -17.74 -1.14
N ALA A 13 -17.46 -17.23 -1.28
CA ALA A 13 -18.40 -17.64 -2.30
C ALA A 13 -18.04 -17.18 -3.73
N ALA A 14 -17.15 -16.20 -3.90
CA ALA A 14 -16.80 -15.67 -5.22
C ALA A 14 -15.87 -16.58 -6.04
N ALA A 15 -15.20 -17.55 -5.39
CA ALA A 15 -14.29 -18.51 -6.03
C ALA A 15 -13.39 -17.89 -7.12
N PRO A 16 -12.57 -16.86 -6.80
CA PRO A 16 -11.72 -16.22 -7.78
C PRO A 16 -10.69 -17.22 -8.36
N PRO A 17 -10.18 -16.99 -9.59
CA PRO A 17 -9.14 -17.82 -10.18
C PRO A 17 -7.92 -17.98 -9.25
N ALA A 18 -7.49 -19.23 -9.03
CA ALA A 18 -6.43 -19.57 -8.07
C ALA A 18 -5.04 -19.01 -8.43
N ASN A 19 -4.84 -18.57 -9.67
CA ASN A 19 -3.53 -18.25 -10.26
C ASN A 19 -3.01 -16.83 -9.97
N LYS A 20 -3.86 -15.91 -9.47
CA LYS A 20 -3.42 -14.60 -8.94
C LYS A 20 -4.27 -14.23 -7.74
N GLY A 21 -3.64 -14.18 -6.55
CA GLY A 21 -4.34 -13.78 -5.33
C GLY A 21 -4.95 -12.39 -5.49
N PHE A 22 -6.29 -12.28 -5.37
CA PHE A 22 -7.03 -11.03 -5.53
C PHE A 22 -6.43 -9.89 -4.70
N ARG A 23 -6.12 -10.17 -3.43
CA ARG A 23 -5.49 -9.22 -2.51
C ARG A 23 -4.18 -8.64 -3.06
N ALA A 24 -3.36 -9.47 -3.70
CA ALA A 24 -2.08 -9.02 -4.25
C ALA A 24 -2.26 -8.05 -5.42
N LEU A 25 -3.31 -8.25 -6.23
CA LEU A 25 -3.63 -7.37 -7.36
C LEU A 25 -4.24 -6.04 -6.93
N THR A 26 -4.85 -5.96 -5.76
CA THR A 26 -5.51 -4.75 -5.25
C THR A 26 -4.65 -3.98 -4.25
N HIS A 27 -3.58 -4.60 -3.75
CA HIS A 27 -2.81 -4.13 -2.60
C HIS A 27 -2.24 -2.71 -2.78
N HIS A 28 -1.58 -2.46 -3.91
CA HIS A 28 -0.98 -1.14 -4.17
C HIS A 28 -2.03 -0.04 -4.18
N VAL A 29 -3.20 -0.28 -4.78
CA VAL A 29 -4.31 0.68 -4.80
C VAL A 29 -4.82 0.93 -3.38
N THR A 30 -4.98 -0.11 -2.56
CA THR A 30 -5.44 0.05 -1.17
C THR A 30 -4.45 0.86 -0.31
N GLU A 31 -3.15 0.66 -0.51
CA GLU A 31 -2.11 1.40 0.20
C GLU A 31 -1.98 2.85 -0.29
N LEU A 32 -2.09 3.09 -1.60
CA LEU A 32 -2.16 4.43 -2.18
C LEU A 32 -3.38 5.20 -1.64
N PHE A 33 -4.54 4.55 -1.63
CA PHE A 33 -5.77 5.14 -1.11
C PHE A 33 -5.61 5.52 0.36
N THR A 34 -5.11 4.59 1.18
CA THR A 34 -4.85 4.82 2.61
C THR A 34 -3.83 5.94 2.83
N HIS A 35 -2.81 6.05 1.96
CA HIS A 35 -1.81 7.12 2.02
C HIS A 35 -2.42 8.50 1.77
N PHE A 36 -3.35 8.62 0.83
CA PHE A 36 -3.94 9.90 0.45
C PHE A 36 -5.09 10.36 1.35
N LEU A 37 -5.61 9.50 2.24
CA LEU A 37 -6.54 9.91 3.28
C LEU A 37 -5.88 10.90 4.27
N PRO A 38 -6.63 11.86 4.83
CA PRO A 38 -6.11 12.76 5.85
C PRO A 38 -5.55 12.02 7.06
N LYS A 39 -4.47 12.55 7.64
CA LYS A 39 -3.94 12.00 8.90
C LYS A 39 -5.01 12.09 9.99
N GLY A 40 -5.27 10.98 10.66
CA GLY A 40 -6.28 10.91 11.72
C GLY A 40 -7.73 10.77 11.21
N TYR A 41 -7.92 10.56 9.91
CA TYR A 41 -9.23 10.32 9.31
C TYR A 41 -10.01 9.23 10.06
N THR A 42 -11.28 9.49 10.33
CA THR A 42 -12.20 8.57 11.00
C THR A 42 -13.41 8.36 10.11
N LEU A 43 -13.69 7.10 9.76
CA LEU A 43 -14.84 6.74 8.94
C LEU A 43 -16.06 6.43 9.83
N ASP A 44 -15.99 5.30 10.51
CA ASP A 44 -17.05 4.74 11.35
C ASP A 44 -16.51 4.35 12.72
N GLY A 45 -15.37 4.92 13.12
CA GLY A 45 -14.70 4.59 14.36
C GLY A 45 -13.85 3.32 14.32
N SER A 46 -13.80 2.57 13.20
CA SER A 46 -12.88 1.44 13.03
C SER A 46 -11.48 1.88 12.60
N GLY A 47 -10.47 1.13 13.06
CA GLY A 47 -9.07 1.30 12.64
C GLY A 47 -8.75 0.57 11.34
N ARG A 48 -9.55 -0.45 11.00
CA ARG A 48 -9.41 -1.24 9.79
C ARG A 48 -10.75 -1.39 9.08
N VAL A 49 -10.75 -1.23 7.77
CA VAL A 49 -11.90 -1.50 6.91
C VAL A 49 -11.51 -2.51 5.84
N THR A 50 -12.33 -3.52 5.65
CA THR A 50 -12.20 -4.49 4.56
C THR A 50 -13.40 -4.39 3.63
N ALA A 51 -13.14 -4.14 2.35
CA ALA A 51 -14.14 -4.30 1.29
C ALA A 51 -14.04 -5.73 0.77
N THR A 52 -15.05 -6.54 1.08
CA THR A 52 -15.14 -7.93 0.64
C THR A 52 -15.96 -7.98 -0.65
N CYS A 53 -15.32 -8.37 -1.75
CA CYS A 53 -15.93 -8.40 -3.07
C CYS A 53 -16.65 -9.72 -3.35
N GLY A 54 -17.87 -9.64 -3.91
CA GLY A 54 -18.69 -10.79 -4.25
C GLY A 54 -19.77 -11.11 -3.20
N PRO A 55 -20.47 -12.25 -3.36
CA PRO A 55 -21.68 -12.56 -2.60
C PRO A 55 -21.44 -12.62 -1.10
N ARG A 56 -22.31 -11.97 -0.31
CA ARG A 56 -22.22 -11.99 1.16
C ARG A 56 -22.87 -13.21 1.83
N GLY A 57 -23.68 -13.97 1.08
CA GLY A 57 -24.50 -15.04 1.66
C GLY A 57 -25.48 -14.49 2.71
N SER A 58 -25.47 -15.07 3.91
CA SER A 58 -26.32 -14.65 5.03
C SER A 58 -25.78 -13.47 5.84
N GLU A 59 -24.52 -13.07 5.61
CA GLU A 59 -23.88 -11.98 6.35
C GLU A 59 -24.53 -10.63 6.01
N PRO A 60 -24.60 -9.66 6.94
CA PRO A 60 -25.07 -8.32 6.62
C PRO A 60 -24.12 -7.63 5.63
N GLN A 61 -24.65 -6.70 4.81
CA GLN A 61 -23.83 -5.96 3.84
C GLN A 61 -22.71 -5.17 4.53
N TYR A 62 -22.96 -4.68 5.74
CA TYR A 62 -21.99 -3.97 6.56
C TYR A 62 -22.02 -4.54 7.98
N MET A 63 -20.84 -4.79 8.53
CA MET A 63 -20.66 -5.17 9.93
C MET A 63 -19.47 -4.43 10.52
N ARG A 64 -19.59 -4.07 11.79
CA ARG A 64 -18.52 -3.45 12.58
C ARG A 64 -18.36 -4.20 13.89
N ALA A 65 -17.17 -4.73 14.14
CA ALA A 65 -16.84 -5.44 15.37
C ALA A 65 -15.35 -5.26 15.71
N LEU A 66 -15.05 -5.14 17.01
CA LEU A 66 -13.67 -5.13 17.54
C LEU A 66 -12.73 -4.12 16.87
N GLY A 67 -13.23 -2.92 16.56
CA GLY A 67 -12.44 -1.87 15.88
C GLY A 67 -12.16 -2.14 14.41
N THR A 68 -12.85 -3.11 13.81
CA THR A 68 -12.78 -3.45 12.40
C THR A 68 -14.16 -3.36 11.76
N SER A 69 -14.19 -3.03 10.47
CA SER A 69 -15.40 -3.02 9.67
C SER A 69 -15.22 -3.86 8.42
N ASN A 70 -16.27 -4.56 8.03
CA ASN A 70 -16.34 -5.27 6.76
C ASN A 70 -17.56 -4.77 5.98
N PHE A 71 -17.38 -4.55 4.68
CA PHE A 71 -18.43 -4.15 3.75
C PHE A 71 -18.41 -5.05 2.53
N PHE A 72 -19.55 -5.62 2.17
CA PHE A 72 -19.68 -6.47 0.99
C PHE A 72 -20.01 -5.66 -0.27
N ALA A 73 -19.05 -5.64 -1.20
CA ALA A 73 -19.22 -5.13 -2.55
C ALA A 73 -19.72 -6.27 -3.46
N GLU A 74 -21.01 -6.58 -3.37
CA GLU A 74 -21.62 -7.77 -4.01
C GLU A 74 -21.58 -7.71 -5.55
N ASN A 75 -21.61 -6.50 -6.12
CA ASN A 75 -21.64 -6.27 -7.57
C ASN A 75 -20.25 -6.26 -8.23
N PHE A 76 -19.20 -6.71 -7.54
CA PHE A 76 -17.85 -6.73 -8.10
C PHE A 76 -17.73 -7.77 -9.22
N ASP A 77 -17.47 -7.33 -10.44
CA ASP A 77 -17.32 -8.21 -11.60
C ASP A 77 -15.91 -8.81 -11.67
N PHE A 78 -15.73 -9.97 -11.05
CA PHE A 78 -14.47 -10.70 -11.09
C PHE A 78 -14.08 -11.13 -12.51
N LYS A 79 -15.04 -11.50 -13.37
CA LYS A 79 -14.75 -11.94 -14.74
C LYS A 79 -14.13 -10.79 -15.54
N LYS A 80 -14.76 -9.61 -15.49
CA LYS A 80 -14.23 -8.40 -16.10
C LYS A 80 -12.90 -8.01 -15.47
N PHE A 81 -12.78 -8.05 -14.14
CA PHE A 81 -11.55 -7.71 -13.44
C PHE A 81 -10.37 -8.55 -13.95
N TYR A 82 -10.46 -9.89 -13.89
CA TYR A 82 -9.37 -10.76 -14.32
C TYR A 82 -9.14 -10.75 -15.85
N GLY A 83 -10.16 -10.45 -16.65
CA GLY A 83 -10.04 -10.29 -18.10
C GLY A 83 -9.50 -8.92 -18.55
N SER A 84 -9.37 -7.96 -17.63
CA SER A 84 -8.98 -6.58 -17.96
C SER A 84 -7.47 -6.36 -17.87
N ARG A 85 -6.99 -5.34 -18.60
CA ARG A 85 -5.62 -4.82 -18.46
C ARG A 85 -5.43 -4.21 -17.08
N GLY A 86 -4.16 -4.07 -16.68
CA GLY A 86 -3.80 -3.55 -15.36
C GLY A 86 -4.43 -2.21 -15.00
N GLU A 87 -4.48 -1.24 -15.92
CA GLU A 87 -5.03 0.10 -15.63
C GLU A 87 -6.52 0.05 -15.32
N THR A 88 -7.25 -0.72 -16.12
CA THR A 88 -8.67 -0.96 -15.89
C THR A 88 -8.89 -1.69 -14.57
N ARG A 89 -8.04 -2.65 -14.19
CA ARG A 89 -8.12 -3.32 -12.88
C ARG A 89 -7.87 -2.36 -11.72
N ASP A 90 -6.86 -1.50 -11.84
CA ASP A 90 -6.53 -0.52 -10.81
C ASP A 90 -7.69 0.48 -10.63
N GLN A 91 -8.29 0.93 -11.72
CA GLN A 91 -9.47 1.79 -11.70
C GLN A 91 -10.70 1.09 -11.08
N MET A 92 -10.99 -0.16 -11.45
CA MET A 92 -12.07 -0.95 -10.85
C MET A 92 -11.87 -1.13 -9.34
N THR A 93 -10.62 -1.36 -8.91
CA THR A 93 -10.24 -1.48 -7.50
C THR A 93 -10.52 -0.16 -6.77
N LEU A 94 -10.08 0.95 -7.34
CA LEU A 94 -10.25 2.28 -6.78
C LEU A 94 -11.73 2.69 -6.64
N GLU A 95 -12.53 2.45 -7.67
CA GLU A 95 -13.97 2.71 -7.67
C GLU A 95 -14.68 1.90 -6.60
N THR A 96 -14.36 0.60 -6.52
CA THR A 96 -14.94 -0.29 -5.50
C THR A 96 -14.59 0.18 -4.08
N LEU A 97 -13.35 0.61 -3.84
CA LEU A 97 -12.94 1.18 -2.55
C LEU A 97 -13.70 2.45 -2.22
N ARG A 98 -13.70 3.42 -3.15
CA ARG A 98 -14.38 4.71 -2.98
C ARG A 98 -15.85 4.48 -2.66
N ASP A 99 -16.52 3.61 -3.41
CA ASP A 99 -17.96 3.37 -3.28
C ASP A 99 -18.30 2.60 -2.00
N SER A 100 -17.46 1.64 -1.60
CA SER A 100 -17.60 0.91 -0.34
C SER A 100 -17.44 1.84 0.86
N LEU A 101 -16.37 2.64 0.91
CA LEU A 101 -16.12 3.56 2.02
C LEU A 101 -17.16 4.69 2.05
N SER A 102 -17.60 5.20 0.90
CA SER A 102 -18.66 6.22 0.84
C SER A 102 -20.00 5.66 1.31
N SER A 103 -20.31 4.40 0.99
CA SER A 103 -21.51 3.72 1.49
C SER A 103 -21.47 3.59 3.02
N ILE A 104 -20.34 3.18 3.58
CA ILE A 104 -20.15 3.13 5.04
C ILE A 104 -20.34 4.53 5.64
N ALA A 105 -19.71 5.56 5.08
CA ALA A 105 -19.83 6.93 5.58
C ALA A 105 -21.31 7.36 5.65
N ARG A 106 -22.07 7.16 4.56
CA ARG A 106 -23.49 7.52 4.48
C ARG A 106 -24.37 6.75 5.46
N MET A 107 -24.04 5.50 5.79
CA MET A 107 -24.76 4.74 6.84
C MET A 107 -24.65 5.39 8.22
N HIS A 108 -23.59 6.16 8.48
CA HIS A 108 -23.37 6.89 9.74
C HIS A 108 -23.70 8.39 9.62
N GLY A 109 -24.43 8.77 8.56
CA GLY A 109 -24.81 10.14 8.24
C GLY A 109 -24.09 10.64 7.00
N ASP A 110 -24.82 11.33 6.12
CA ASP A 110 -24.28 11.91 4.88
C ASP A 110 -23.48 13.19 5.18
N ASN A 111 -22.43 13.05 5.98
CA ASN A 111 -21.57 14.16 6.41
C ASN A 111 -20.49 14.41 5.35
N PRO A 112 -20.51 15.56 4.65
CA PRO A 112 -19.51 15.88 3.63
C PRO A 112 -18.08 15.84 4.17
N ALA A 113 -17.86 16.20 5.44
CA ALA A 113 -16.54 16.14 6.07
C ALA A 113 -15.95 14.72 6.16
N VAL A 114 -16.79 13.68 6.04
CA VAL A 114 -16.36 12.27 6.00
C VAL A 114 -16.26 11.76 4.56
N VAL A 115 -17.20 12.15 3.68
CA VAL A 115 -17.29 11.66 2.30
C VAL A 115 -16.27 12.34 1.37
N GLU A 116 -16.11 13.66 1.45
CA GLU A 116 -15.21 14.42 0.58
C GLU A 116 -13.76 13.93 0.65
N PRO A 117 -13.17 13.60 1.83
CA PRO A 117 -11.85 13.00 1.90
C PRO A 117 -11.70 11.68 1.15
N ILE A 118 -12.75 10.85 1.08
CA ILE A 118 -12.75 9.57 0.34
C ILE A 118 -12.67 9.87 -1.16
N VAL A 119 -13.48 10.81 -1.64
CA VAL A 119 -13.50 11.23 -3.05
C VAL A 119 -12.17 11.87 -3.44
N GLU A 120 -11.62 12.74 -2.60
CA GLU A 120 -10.35 13.40 -2.84
C GLU A 120 -9.16 12.42 -2.80
N ALA A 121 -9.17 11.45 -1.87
CA ALA A 121 -8.18 10.38 -1.87
C ALA A 121 -8.26 9.57 -3.17
N ALA A 122 -9.46 9.24 -3.65
CA ALA A 122 -9.63 8.54 -4.92
C ALA A 122 -9.04 9.33 -6.09
N ARG A 123 -9.35 10.63 -6.17
CA ARG A 123 -8.82 11.53 -7.19
C ARG A 123 -7.28 11.55 -7.17
N LYS A 124 -6.66 11.69 -6.00
CA LYS A 124 -5.19 11.66 -5.87
C LYS A 124 -4.56 10.33 -6.27
N VAL A 125 -5.22 9.20 -6.00
CA VAL A 125 -4.76 7.89 -6.50
C VAL A 125 -4.72 7.88 -8.02
N SER A 126 -5.81 8.31 -8.68
CA SER A 126 -5.85 8.41 -10.15
C SER A 126 -4.81 9.39 -10.70
N ASP A 127 -4.70 10.59 -10.13
CA ASP A 127 -3.73 11.62 -10.54
C ASP A 127 -2.28 11.14 -10.40
N SER A 128 -2.00 10.27 -9.43
CA SER A 128 -0.67 9.67 -9.25
C SER A 128 -0.32 8.64 -10.33
N GLY A 129 -1.27 8.25 -11.19
CA GLY A 129 -1.10 7.16 -12.15
C GLY A 129 -0.95 5.80 -11.46
N PHE A 130 -1.57 5.62 -10.29
CA PHE A 130 -1.47 4.41 -9.47
C PHE A 130 -0.05 4.04 -9.06
N GLN A 131 0.81 5.04 -8.88
CA GLN A 131 2.20 4.84 -8.47
C GLN A 131 2.67 5.89 -7.47
N LEU A 132 3.49 5.46 -6.51
CA LEU A 132 4.09 6.35 -5.53
C LEU A 132 5.42 5.81 -5.03
N MET A 133 6.39 6.70 -4.86
CA MET A 133 7.66 6.42 -4.18
C MET A 133 7.74 7.27 -2.92
N LEU A 134 7.80 6.61 -1.77
CA LEU A 134 7.77 7.24 -0.46
C LEU A 134 9.12 7.09 0.24
N PRO A 135 9.88 8.18 0.45
CA PRO A 135 11.17 8.09 1.14
C PRO A 135 11.05 7.54 2.57
N VAL A 136 11.89 6.57 2.90
CA VAL A 136 11.97 5.94 4.22
C VAL A 136 13.20 6.50 4.95
N LYS A 137 13.00 7.57 5.71
CA LYS A 137 14.08 8.32 6.38
C LYS A 137 14.94 7.46 7.31
N LYS A 138 14.34 6.53 8.06
CA LYS A 138 15.08 5.66 8.99
C LYS A 138 16.10 4.75 8.29
N LEU A 139 15.86 4.43 7.02
CA LEU A 139 16.74 3.58 6.20
C LEU A 139 17.66 4.42 5.29
N SER A 140 17.29 5.64 4.92
CA SER A 140 18.11 6.49 4.07
C SER A 140 19.32 7.04 4.84
N LYS A 141 20.54 6.85 4.32
CA LYS A 141 21.80 7.26 4.97
C LYS A 141 22.75 7.98 4.03
N THR A 142 23.41 9.01 4.54
CA THR A 142 24.54 9.67 3.88
C THR A 142 25.83 9.09 4.46
N CYS A 143 26.80 8.76 3.62
CA CYS A 143 28.09 8.25 4.11
C CYS A 143 28.81 9.33 4.94
N ARG A 144 29.74 8.91 5.81
CA ARG A 144 30.41 9.78 6.79
C ARG A 144 31.13 10.97 6.14
N GLU A 145 31.73 10.77 4.97
CA GLU A 145 32.45 11.79 4.21
C GLU A 145 31.57 12.53 3.19
N ARG A 146 30.26 12.24 3.16
CA ARG A 146 29.27 12.84 2.25
C ARG A 146 29.58 12.66 0.75
N LYS A 147 30.47 11.73 0.41
CA LYS A 147 30.82 11.34 -0.96
C LYS A 147 29.68 10.66 -1.73
N PHE A 148 28.70 10.12 -1.02
CA PHE A 148 27.47 9.57 -1.59
C PHE A 148 26.37 9.44 -0.52
N ARG A 149 25.15 9.20 -0.99
CA ARG A 149 23.97 8.93 -0.16
C ARG A 149 23.21 7.74 -0.73
N ILE A 150 22.71 6.89 0.15
CA ILE A 150 21.71 5.87 -0.20
C ILE A 150 20.35 6.36 0.31
N GLN A 151 19.40 6.53 -0.60
CA GLN A 151 18.01 6.79 -0.27
C GLN A 151 17.21 5.51 -0.44
N VAL A 152 16.43 5.16 0.58
CA VAL A 152 15.50 4.04 0.48
C VAL A 152 14.09 4.58 0.35
N SER A 153 13.35 4.07 -0.62
CA SER A 153 11.96 4.44 -0.89
C SER A 153 11.06 3.21 -0.86
N ARG A 154 9.86 3.35 -0.29
CA ARG A 154 8.76 2.40 -0.45
C ARG A 154 8.09 2.70 -1.78
N CYS A 155 8.07 1.72 -2.68
CA CYS A 155 7.46 1.80 -4.00
C CYS A 155 6.11 1.09 -3.98
N LEU A 156 5.04 1.82 -4.31
CA LEU A 156 3.70 1.30 -4.52
C LEU A 156 3.38 1.46 -6.00
N ASN A 157 3.15 0.36 -6.70
CA ASN A 157 2.71 0.36 -8.10
C ASN A 157 2.24 -1.06 -8.47
N ARG A 158 1.65 -1.19 -9.66
CA ARG A 158 1.13 -2.47 -10.16
C ARG A 158 2.20 -3.55 -10.31
N ASP A 159 3.40 -3.21 -10.74
CA ASP A 159 4.42 -4.18 -11.11
C ASP A 159 5.07 -4.81 -9.87
N SER A 160 5.23 -4.02 -8.80
CA SER A 160 5.80 -4.50 -7.54
C SER A 160 4.77 -4.84 -6.48
N GLY A 161 3.53 -4.36 -6.60
CA GLY A 161 2.55 -4.30 -5.51
C GLY A 161 3.05 -3.32 -4.43
N GLU A 162 3.90 -3.82 -3.55
CA GLU A 162 4.68 -3.05 -2.61
C GLU A 162 6.11 -3.61 -2.54
N ALA A 163 7.12 -2.74 -2.69
CA ALA A 163 8.53 -3.10 -2.59
C ALA A 163 9.38 -1.93 -2.07
N TRP A 164 10.65 -2.19 -1.73
CA TRP A 164 11.59 -1.17 -1.26
C TRP A 164 12.79 -1.09 -2.18
N LEU A 165 13.09 0.12 -2.64
CA LEU A 165 14.21 0.41 -3.54
C LEU A 165 15.23 1.25 -2.79
N ALA A 166 16.49 0.83 -2.83
CA ALA A 166 17.64 1.63 -2.42
C ALA A 166 18.28 2.25 -3.67
N GLU A 167 18.42 3.57 -3.69
CA GLU A 167 19.04 4.33 -4.77
C GLU A 167 20.30 5.02 -4.24
N LEU A 168 21.42 4.86 -4.95
CA LEU A 168 22.69 5.50 -4.64
C LEU A 168 22.82 6.79 -5.44
N PHE A 169 23.04 7.89 -4.72
CA PHE A 169 23.24 9.22 -5.25
C PHE A 169 24.64 9.72 -4.92
N ASP A 170 25.23 10.46 -5.85
CA ASP A 170 26.48 11.15 -5.63
C ASP A 170 26.30 12.50 -4.91
N PRO A 171 27.38 13.24 -4.60
CA PRO A 171 27.28 14.50 -3.87
C PRO A 171 26.51 15.58 -4.63
N ALA A 172 26.47 15.48 -5.97
CA ALA A 172 25.71 16.39 -6.82
C ALA A 172 24.21 16.01 -6.89
N GLY A 173 23.81 14.89 -6.27
CA GLY A 173 22.43 14.40 -6.27
C GLY A 173 22.07 13.61 -7.53
N SER A 174 23.05 13.21 -8.35
CA SER A 174 22.81 12.36 -9.51
C SER A 174 22.73 10.89 -9.09
N LYS A 175 21.69 10.19 -9.54
CA LYS A 175 21.55 8.74 -9.31
C LYS A 175 22.63 8.00 -10.08
N ARG A 176 23.38 7.13 -9.40
CA ARG A 176 24.43 6.30 -10.00
C ARG A 176 24.06 4.83 -10.11
N ASP A 177 23.30 4.31 -9.15
CA ASP A 177 22.95 2.89 -9.09
C ASP A 177 21.69 2.69 -8.24
N GLU A 178 21.05 1.54 -8.36
CA GLU A 178 19.87 1.15 -7.58
C GLU A 178 19.80 -0.35 -7.31
N LYS A 179 19.25 -0.72 -6.15
CA LYS A 179 19.04 -2.11 -5.75
C LYS A 179 17.73 -2.27 -4.99
N TRP A 180 17.00 -3.33 -5.30
CA TRP A 180 15.82 -3.72 -4.54
C TRP A 180 16.25 -4.28 -3.17
N VAL A 181 15.68 -3.71 -2.11
CA VAL A 181 15.86 -4.17 -0.72
C VAL A 181 15.04 -5.43 -0.46
N THR A 182 13.94 -5.60 -1.19
CA THR A 182 13.01 -6.73 -1.06
C THR A 182 12.69 -7.30 -2.42
N ASP A 183 12.25 -8.55 -2.45
CA ASP A 183 11.67 -9.13 -3.67
C ASP A 183 10.55 -8.23 -4.22
N ARG A 184 10.53 -8.10 -5.54
CA ARG A 184 9.45 -7.45 -6.27
C ARG A 184 8.29 -8.44 -6.30
N THR A 185 7.05 -7.98 -6.10
CA THR A 185 5.78 -8.76 -6.03
C THR A 185 5.22 -9.05 -4.64
N GLY A 186 5.54 -8.22 -3.64
CA GLY A 186 4.93 -8.30 -2.31
C GLY A 186 3.52 -7.69 -2.25
N SER A 187 2.65 -8.31 -1.46
CA SER A 187 1.40 -7.70 -0.92
C SER A 187 1.45 -7.60 0.61
N LEU A 188 2.68 -7.51 1.12
CA LEU A 188 2.99 -7.48 2.54
C LEU A 188 3.46 -6.07 2.89
N ASP A 189 2.74 -5.45 3.82
CA ASP A 189 3.20 -4.23 4.48
C ASP A 189 4.37 -4.57 5.40
N MET A 190 5.57 -4.18 4.98
CA MET A 190 6.82 -4.40 5.73
C MET A 190 7.33 -3.13 6.43
N ARG A 191 6.51 -2.08 6.57
CA ARG A 191 6.94 -0.81 7.21
C ARG A 191 7.53 -1.01 8.61
N GLU A 192 6.92 -1.90 9.39
CA GLU A 192 7.33 -2.27 10.75
C GLU A 192 8.31 -3.45 10.81
N HIS A 193 8.60 -4.08 9.66
CA HIS A 193 9.63 -5.12 9.57
C HIS A 193 11.03 -4.50 9.65
N PHE A 194 11.25 -3.39 8.93
CA PHE A 194 12.52 -2.68 8.93
C PHE A 194 12.74 -1.87 10.22
N ARG A 195 13.87 -2.05 10.89
CA ARG A 195 14.27 -1.26 12.05
C ARG A 195 15.05 -0.01 11.63
N GLU A 196 16.20 -0.23 11.02
CA GLU A 196 17.15 0.83 10.65
C GLU A 196 18.12 0.36 9.56
N ALA A 197 19.02 1.26 9.15
CA ALA A 197 20.13 0.94 8.29
C ALA A 197 21.42 1.59 8.80
N GLN A 198 22.58 1.06 8.43
CA GLN A 198 23.87 1.67 8.78
C GLN A 198 24.95 1.40 7.73
N PHE A 199 26.03 2.17 7.78
CA PHE A 199 27.26 1.87 7.06
C PHE A 199 28.24 1.16 7.99
N GLU A 200 28.75 0.01 7.56
CA GLU A 200 29.69 -0.80 8.32
C GLU A 200 30.67 -1.48 7.35
N GLY A 201 31.97 -1.26 7.54
CA GLY A 201 33.01 -1.91 6.72
C GLY A 201 32.84 -1.72 5.20
N GLY A 202 32.52 -0.51 4.75
CA GLY A 202 32.29 -0.22 3.32
C GLY A 202 30.96 -0.75 2.76
N THR A 203 30.10 -1.32 3.61
CA THR A 203 28.82 -1.91 3.22
C THR A 203 27.66 -1.16 3.86
N TYR A 204 26.63 -0.89 3.09
CA TYR A 204 25.33 -0.44 3.59
C TYR A 204 24.49 -1.65 3.98
N LYS A 205 24.00 -1.69 5.21
CA LYS A 205 23.21 -2.80 5.75
C LYS A 205 21.86 -2.31 6.25
N VAL A 206 20.80 -3.07 5.97
CA VAL A 206 19.45 -2.86 6.52
C VAL A 206 19.13 -3.97 7.51
N PHE A 207 18.60 -3.58 8.66
CA PHE A 207 18.25 -4.48 9.75
C PHE A 207 16.73 -4.59 9.88
N ASP A 208 16.26 -5.80 10.17
CA ASP A 208 14.89 -6.02 10.62
C ASP A 208 14.73 -5.66 12.11
N ARG A 209 13.49 -5.75 12.61
CA ARG A 209 13.14 -5.51 14.02
C ARG A 209 13.76 -6.49 15.02
N PHE A 210 14.42 -7.55 14.55
CA PHE A 210 15.10 -8.56 15.34
C PHE A 210 16.63 -8.49 15.17
N ASP A 211 17.13 -7.37 14.67
CA ASP A 211 18.54 -7.05 14.50
C ASP A 211 19.25 -7.97 13.49
N LYS A 212 18.47 -8.61 12.61
CA LYS A 212 19.01 -9.42 11.52
C LYS A 212 19.25 -8.54 10.30
N VAL A 213 20.41 -8.72 9.68
CA VAL A 213 20.70 -8.12 8.38
C VAL A 213 19.84 -8.82 7.33
N ILE A 214 19.02 -8.04 6.63
CA ILE A 214 18.11 -8.55 5.57
C ILE A 214 18.47 -8.00 4.19
N PHE A 215 19.36 -7.01 4.12
CA PHE A 215 19.88 -6.48 2.88
C PHE A 215 21.26 -5.89 3.09
N GLU A 216 22.15 -6.15 2.14
CA GLU A 216 23.51 -5.63 2.11
C GLU A 216 23.84 -5.07 0.73
N TRP A 217 24.54 -3.93 0.71
CA TRP A 217 25.02 -3.32 -0.51
C TRP A 217 26.44 -2.81 -0.31
N ARG A 218 27.42 -3.50 -0.92
CA ARG A 218 28.80 -3.04 -1.01
C ARG A 218 28.85 -1.72 -1.79
N THR A 219 29.36 -0.68 -1.15
CA THR A 219 29.39 0.66 -1.72
C THR A 219 30.71 0.92 -2.45
N PRO A 220 30.79 1.92 -3.35
CA PRO A 220 31.97 2.17 -4.17
C PRO A 220 33.29 2.46 -3.41
N GLU A 221 33.23 2.64 -2.10
CA GLU A 221 34.40 2.91 -1.24
C GLU A 221 34.82 1.70 -0.38
N GLY A 222 34.23 0.52 -0.62
CA GLY A 222 34.51 -0.72 0.10
C GLY A 222 35.10 -1.83 -0.74
#